data_AF-A0A838BES9-F1
#
_entry.id   AF-A0A838BES9-F1
#
_cell.length_a   1.000
_cell.length_b   1.000
_cell.length_c   1.000
_cell.angle_alpha   90.00
_cell.angle_beta   90.00
_cell.angle_gamma   90.00
#
_symmetry.space_group_name_H-M   'P 1'
#
loop_
_entity.id
_entity.type
_entity.pdbx_description
1 polymer ?
#
loop_
_entity_poly.entity_id
_entity_poly.type
_entity_poly.pdbx_seq_one_letter_code
_entity_poly.pdbx_strand_id
1 'polypeptide(L)'
;MTDLSSALNQTTVSREDNPVVYQAAVPLQGHPLRFCRLIGLMLLGLLTACSPADQLKQQLRSATSAAQSVSMTLDTWLAGSAPTRYATDTVHAVGEILVDVETQIRTDASAQSDTQLAQLALSTVVKDLSTSVAHAEAGLRVGNRAEVQKAQRYLRAALRAMAVAHAKYFGPMP
;
A
#
# COMPACT_ATOMS: atom_id res chain seq x y z
N MET A 1 42.53 -3.02 46.14
CA MET A 1 42.77 -2.49 47.49
C MET A 1 42.76 -0.97 47.36
N THR A 2 41.58 -0.34 47.41
CA THR A 2 41.00 0.41 48.59
C THR A 2 41.87 1.62 48.94
N ASP A 3 41.45 2.90 48.89
CA ASP A 3 40.22 3.60 49.36
C ASP A 3 39.87 4.80 48.42
N LEU A 4 38.65 5.29 48.19
CA LEU A 4 37.52 5.76 49.04
C LEU A 4 37.71 7.14 49.73
N SER A 5 36.81 8.07 49.34
CA SER A 5 36.19 9.17 50.11
C SER A 5 37.00 10.42 50.54
N SER A 6 36.59 11.60 50.04
CA SER A 6 35.86 12.67 50.79
C SER A 6 35.74 13.91 49.88
N ALA A 7 34.58 14.31 49.33
CA ALA A 7 33.39 14.91 49.93
C ALA A 7 33.57 16.33 50.52
N LEU A 8 32.66 17.23 50.06
CA LEU A 8 32.22 18.52 50.63
C LEU A 8 32.99 19.81 50.25
N ASN A 9 32.31 20.72 49.52
CA ASN A 9 31.59 21.88 50.10
C ASN A 9 31.43 23.01 49.04
N GLN A 10 30.27 23.15 48.40
CA GLN A 10 29.30 24.28 48.51
C GLN A 10 29.91 25.71 48.66
N THR A 11 29.74 26.63 47.70
CA THR A 11 28.60 27.54 47.38
C THR A 11 28.63 28.87 48.14
N THR A 12 28.78 30.00 47.42
CA THR A 12 28.25 31.37 47.72
C THR A 12 28.41 32.21 46.43
N VAL A 13 27.39 32.56 45.63
CA VAL A 13 26.22 33.47 45.75
C VAL A 13 26.55 34.97 45.82
N SER A 14 26.22 35.69 44.74
CA SER A 14 25.56 37.03 44.68
C SER A 14 25.89 37.69 43.32
N ARG A 15 25.04 38.43 42.58
CA ARG A 15 23.67 38.97 42.78
C ARG A 15 23.37 39.92 41.58
N GLU A 16 22.08 40.06 41.21
CA GLU A 16 21.44 41.11 40.35
C GLU A 16 21.87 41.18 38.86
N ASP A 17 21.03 41.32 37.84
CA ASP A 17 19.71 41.95 37.71
C ASP A 17 18.91 41.38 36.50
N ASN A 18 17.59 41.45 36.57
CA ASN A 18 16.59 41.06 35.55
C ASN A 18 16.23 42.33 34.71
N PRO A 19 15.24 42.39 33.79
CA PRO A 19 14.63 41.43 32.85
C PRO A 19 14.61 41.93 31.39
N VAL A 20 14.42 41.03 30.41
CA VAL A 20 13.50 41.28 29.29
C VAL A 20 12.65 40.04 29.04
N VAL A 21 11.35 40.28 29.00
CA VAL A 21 10.23 39.34 28.90
C VAL A 21 9.94 38.98 27.43
N TYR A 22 9.14 37.92 27.25
CA TYR A 22 8.42 37.43 26.05
C TYR A 22 9.20 36.39 25.23
N GLN A 23 8.69 35.18 24.92
CA GLN A 23 7.30 34.74 24.85
C GLN A 23 7.24 33.19 24.85
N ALA A 24 6.11 32.68 25.33
CA ALA A 24 5.79 31.29 25.61
C ALA A 24 6.13 30.28 24.50
N ALA A 25 6.93 29.26 24.86
CA ALA A 25 6.93 27.97 24.18
C ALA A 25 5.73 27.15 24.69
N VAL A 26 4.67 27.13 23.88
CA VAL A 26 3.50 26.28 24.09
C VAL A 26 3.93 24.82 24.03
N PRO A 27 3.63 23.98 25.04
CA PRO A 27 3.84 22.54 24.91
C PRO A 27 2.79 21.97 23.96
N LEU A 28 3.23 21.44 22.81
CA LEU A 28 2.43 20.53 21.97
C LEU A 28 2.23 19.21 22.73
N GLN A 29 1.26 19.20 23.64
CA GLN A 29 0.68 17.97 24.19
C GLN A 29 -0.23 17.32 23.14
N GLY A 30 -0.03 16.01 22.98
CA GLY A 30 -0.34 15.28 21.77
C GLY A 30 -1.81 15.07 21.46
N HIS A 31 -2.09 14.90 20.16
CA HIS A 31 -3.24 14.14 19.65
C HIS A 31 -3.01 13.70 18.18
N PRO A 32 -2.01 12.86 17.86
CA PRO A 32 -1.87 12.36 16.48
C PRO A 32 -3.03 11.41 16.07
N LEU A 33 -3.67 10.74 17.04
CA LEU A 33 -4.70 9.73 16.79
C LEU A 33 -6.09 10.31 16.46
N ARG A 34 -6.38 11.57 16.81
CA ARG A 34 -7.65 12.23 16.46
C ARG A 34 -7.63 12.84 15.06
N PHE A 35 -6.47 13.33 14.63
CA PHE A 35 -6.30 13.90 13.28
C PHE A 35 -6.40 12.84 12.18
N CYS A 36 -5.85 11.63 12.37
CA CYS A 36 -6.04 10.52 11.42
C CYS A 36 -7.52 10.13 11.24
N ARG A 37 -8.31 10.18 12.32
CA ARG A 37 -9.73 9.82 12.28
C ARG A 37 -10.59 10.89 11.59
N LEU A 38 -10.21 12.17 11.74
CA LEU A 38 -10.87 13.29 11.06
C LEU A 38 -10.49 13.36 9.57
N ILE A 39 -9.25 13.03 9.20
CA ILE A 39 -8.85 12.87 7.79
C ILE A 39 -9.61 11.70 7.15
N GLY A 40 -9.75 10.57 7.85
CA GLY A 40 -10.57 9.44 7.39
C GLY A 40 -12.03 9.84 7.15
N LEU A 41 -12.64 10.59 8.07
CA LEU A 41 -14.04 11.04 7.93
C LEU A 41 -14.24 12.13 6.87
N MET A 42 -13.27 13.03 6.67
CA MET A 42 -13.29 14.01 5.58
C MET A 42 -13.14 13.33 4.20
N LEU A 43 -12.31 12.28 4.07
CA LEU A 43 -12.22 11.48 2.85
C LEU A 43 -13.51 10.71 2.56
N LEU A 44 -14.24 10.23 3.57
CA LEU A 44 -15.55 9.60 3.38
C LEU A 44 -16.66 10.61 3.01
N GLY A 45 -16.58 11.87 3.48
CA GLY A 45 -17.61 12.89 3.29
C GLY A 45 -17.75 13.47 1.88
N LEU A 46 -16.72 13.33 1.03
CA LEU A 46 -16.76 13.80 -0.38
C LEU A 46 -17.26 12.74 -1.38
N LEU A 47 -17.59 11.51 -0.95
CA LEU A 47 -17.90 10.39 -1.85
C LEU A 47 -19.39 10.20 -2.16
N THR A 48 -20.29 11.07 -1.70
CA THR A 48 -21.74 10.94 -1.95
C THR A 48 -22.17 11.22 -3.41
N ALA A 49 -21.21 11.46 -4.32
CA ALA A 49 -21.47 11.62 -5.75
C ALA A 49 -20.72 10.61 -6.65
N CYS A 50 -20.00 9.63 -6.09
CA CYS A 50 -19.30 8.62 -6.90
C CYS A 50 -20.28 7.49 -7.27
N SER A 51 -20.55 7.29 -8.56
CA SER A 51 -21.27 6.11 -9.02
C SER A 51 -20.48 4.85 -8.64
N PRO A 52 -21.13 3.72 -8.28
CA PRO A 52 -20.44 2.44 -8.05
C PRO A 52 -19.48 2.05 -9.18
N ALA A 53 -19.78 2.44 -10.42
CA ALA A 53 -18.92 2.21 -11.57
C ALA A 53 -17.59 2.99 -11.52
N ASP A 54 -17.59 4.23 -11.01
CA ASP A 54 -16.38 5.06 -10.90
C ASP A 54 -15.47 4.58 -9.77
N GLN A 55 -16.05 4.11 -8.66
CA GLN A 55 -15.31 3.49 -7.58
C GLN A 55 -14.59 2.23 -8.06
N LEU A 56 -15.32 1.31 -8.73
CA LEU A 56 -14.73 0.10 -9.32
C LEU A 56 -13.58 0.45 -10.29
N LYS A 57 -13.79 1.43 -11.18
CA LYS A 57 -12.76 1.89 -12.12
C LYS A 57 -11.49 2.35 -11.40
N GLN A 58 -11.63 3.12 -10.33
CA GLN A 58 -10.50 3.61 -9.56
C GLN A 58 -9.75 2.47 -8.85
N GLN A 59 -10.49 1.49 -8.31
CA GLN A 59 -9.88 0.31 -7.67
C GLN A 59 -9.11 -0.55 -8.66
N LEU A 60 -9.70 -0.82 -9.83
CA LEU A 60 -9.05 -1.59 -10.88
C LEU A 60 -7.78 -0.89 -11.41
N ARG A 61 -7.83 0.45 -11.52
CA ARG A 61 -6.65 1.24 -11.90
C ARG A 61 -5.55 1.17 -10.85
N SER A 62 -5.92 1.24 -9.57
CA SER A 62 -4.99 1.08 -8.45
C SER A 62 -4.34 -0.29 -8.45
N ALA A 63 -5.16 -1.36 -8.52
CA ALA A 63 -4.71 -2.75 -8.63
C ALA A 63 -3.76 -2.98 -9.80
N THR A 64 -4.10 -2.43 -10.98
CA THR A 64 -3.27 -2.57 -12.19
C THR A 64 -1.92 -1.86 -11.99
N SER A 65 -1.92 -0.64 -11.46
CA SER A 65 -0.69 0.11 -11.18
C SER A 65 0.19 -0.62 -10.16
N ALA A 66 -0.43 -1.18 -9.11
CA ALA A 66 0.28 -1.96 -8.09
C ALA A 66 0.89 -3.24 -8.70
N ALA A 67 0.15 -3.98 -9.51
CA ALA A 67 0.65 -5.17 -10.19
C ALA A 67 1.77 -4.86 -11.21
N GLN A 68 1.73 -3.70 -11.87
CA GLN A 68 2.84 -3.21 -12.71
C GLN A 68 4.10 -2.95 -11.88
N SER A 69 3.96 -2.35 -10.69
CA SER A 69 5.07 -2.18 -9.75
C SER A 69 5.69 -3.53 -9.36
N VAL A 70 4.87 -4.55 -9.08
CA VAL A 70 5.39 -5.91 -8.85
C VAL A 70 6.18 -6.42 -10.05
N SER A 71 5.66 -6.28 -11.28
CA SER A 71 6.38 -6.71 -12.48
C SER A 71 7.77 -6.07 -12.58
N MET A 72 7.88 -4.76 -12.30
CA MET A 72 9.15 -4.03 -12.31
C MET A 72 10.09 -4.47 -11.19
N THR A 73 9.56 -4.67 -9.97
CA THR A 73 10.34 -5.19 -8.84
C THR A 73 10.90 -6.58 -9.14
N LEU A 74 10.10 -7.46 -9.73
CA LEU A 74 10.55 -8.80 -10.14
C LEU A 74 11.62 -8.74 -11.23
N ASP A 75 11.50 -7.84 -12.21
CA ASP A 75 12.54 -7.62 -13.23
C ASP A 75 13.86 -7.20 -12.59
N THR A 76 13.78 -6.24 -11.68
CA THR A 76 14.95 -5.70 -10.97
C THR A 76 15.60 -6.76 -10.08
N TRP A 77 14.81 -7.61 -9.43
CA TRP A 77 15.31 -8.73 -8.63
C TRP A 77 15.93 -9.84 -9.49
N LEU A 78 15.30 -10.21 -10.61
CA LEU A 78 15.83 -11.20 -11.55
C LEU A 78 17.15 -10.75 -12.18
N ALA A 79 17.30 -9.45 -12.44
CA ALA A 79 18.55 -8.82 -12.87
C ALA A 79 19.63 -8.78 -11.76
N GLY A 80 19.28 -9.12 -10.51
CA GLY A 80 20.18 -9.08 -9.36
C GLY A 80 20.38 -7.68 -8.78
N SER A 81 19.57 -6.70 -9.17
CA SER A 81 19.68 -5.30 -8.75
C SER A 81 18.81 -4.95 -7.54
N ALA A 82 17.77 -5.74 -7.24
CA ALA A 82 16.93 -5.54 -6.05
C ALA A 82 17.28 -6.52 -4.92
N PRO A 83 17.41 -6.05 -3.67
CA PRO A 83 17.53 -6.93 -2.50
C PRO A 83 16.29 -7.83 -2.33
N THR A 84 16.48 -9.10 -1.97
CA THR A 84 15.38 -10.06 -1.78
C THR A 84 14.34 -9.58 -0.77
N ARG A 85 14.77 -9.02 0.37
CA ARG A 85 13.84 -8.50 1.39
C ARG A 85 12.94 -7.41 0.83
N TYR A 86 13.53 -6.43 0.14
CA TYR A 86 12.77 -5.35 -0.50
C TYR A 86 11.77 -5.90 -1.53
N ALA A 87 12.21 -6.85 -2.37
CA ALA A 87 11.35 -7.46 -3.36
C ALA A 87 10.17 -8.20 -2.70
N THR A 88 10.44 -9.05 -1.71
CA THR A 88 9.41 -9.79 -0.97
C THR A 88 8.41 -8.86 -0.30
N ASP A 89 8.88 -7.85 0.44
CA ASP A 89 8.01 -6.91 1.16
C ASP A 89 7.11 -6.13 0.19
N THR A 90 7.65 -5.72 -0.97
CA THR A 90 6.89 -5.03 -2.03
C THR A 90 5.84 -5.94 -2.66
N VAL A 91 6.22 -7.18 -3.01
CA VAL A 91 5.30 -8.16 -3.60
C VAL A 91 4.18 -8.53 -2.62
N HIS A 92 4.52 -8.71 -1.34
CA HIS A 92 3.56 -9.02 -0.29
C HIS A 92 2.50 -7.93 -0.13
N ALA A 93 2.93 -6.66 0.04
CA ALA A 93 2.02 -5.53 0.22
C ALA A 93 1.06 -5.36 -0.98
N VAL A 94 1.53 -5.59 -2.20
CA VAL A 94 0.67 -5.55 -3.39
C VAL A 94 -0.28 -6.76 -3.44
N GLY A 95 0.18 -7.94 -3.01
CA GLY A 95 -0.67 -9.11 -2.89
C GLY A 95 -1.90 -8.85 -2.04
N GLU A 96 -1.73 -8.18 -0.90
CA GLU A 96 -2.85 -7.80 -0.02
C GLU A 96 -3.85 -6.86 -0.73
N ILE A 97 -3.36 -5.85 -1.45
CA ILE A 97 -4.22 -4.93 -2.23
C ILE A 97 -5.03 -5.70 -3.28
N LEU A 98 -4.42 -6.65 -3.98
CA LEU A 98 -5.11 -7.41 -5.03
C LEU A 98 -6.18 -8.34 -4.46
N VAL A 99 -5.91 -8.98 -3.31
CA VAL A 99 -6.90 -9.79 -2.60
C VAL A 99 -8.07 -8.92 -2.14
N ASP A 100 -7.81 -7.75 -1.56
CA ASP A 100 -8.86 -6.82 -1.12
C ASP A 100 -9.76 -6.40 -2.30
N VAL A 101 -9.17 -5.97 -3.41
CA VAL A 101 -9.92 -5.61 -4.63
C VAL A 101 -10.71 -6.79 -5.18
N GLU A 102 -10.16 -8.02 -5.17
CA GLU A 102 -10.91 -9.22 -5.58
C GLU A 102 -12.16 -9.43 -4.72
N THR A 103 -12.03 -9.28 -3.40
CA THR A 103 -13.17 -9.42 -2.49
C THR A 103 -14.23 -8.37 -2.73
N GLN A 104 -13.82 -7.12 -2.98
CA GLN A 104 -14.75 -6.01 -3.24
C GLN A 104 -15.49 -6.16 -4.57
N ILE A 105 -14.82 -6.58 -5.65
CA ILE A 105 -15.49 -6.85 -6.93
C ILE A 105 -16.55 -7.95 -6.73
N ARG A 106 -16.25 -8.97 -5.92
CA ARG A 106 -17.17 -10.08 -5.66
C ARG A 106 -18.38 -9.64 -4.86
N THR A 107 -18.22 -8.76 -3.87
CA THR A 107 -19.36 -8.23 -3.09
C THR A 107 -20.24 -7.31 -3.91
N ASP A 108 -19.63 -6.54 -4.82
CA ASP A 108 -20.34 -5.54 -5.64
C ASP A 108 -21.06 -6.16 -6.85
N ALA A 109 -20.71 -7.39 -7.25
CA ALA A 109 -21.32 -8.12 -8.36
C ALA A 109 -22.79 -8.55 -8.14
N SER A 110 -23.44 -8.08 -7.06
CA SER A 110 -24.80 -8.44 -6.66
C SER A 110 -25.91 -7.60 -7.33
N ALA A 111 -25.59 -6.66 -8.21
CA ALA A 111 -26.61 -5.82 -8.86
C ALA A 111 -26.34 -5.64 -10.37
N GLN A 112 -27.34 -6.02 -11.18
CA GLN A 112 -27.50 -5.82 -12.64
C GLN A 112 -26.98 -6.93 -13.58
N SER A 113 -27.91 -7.44 -14.41
CA SER A 113 -27.75 -8.60 -15.30
C SER A 113 -26.87 -8.37 -16.52
N ASP A 114 -26.72 -7.12 -16.96
CA ASP A 114 -26.13 -6.83 -18.27
C ASP A 114 -24.59 -6.66 -18.20
N THR A 115 -24.07 -6.33 -17.02
CA THR A 115 -22.63 -6.15 -16.75
C THR A 115 -21.99 -7.34 -16.01
N GLN A 116 -22.78 -8.32 -15.59
CA GLN A 116 -22.32 -9.43 -14.76
C GLN A 116 -21.19 -10.24 -15.41
N LEU A 117 -21.30 -10.54 -16.72
CA LEU A 117 -20.27 -11.30 -17.43
C LEU A 117 -18.94 -10.54 -17.53
N ALA A 118 -19.00 -9.21 -17.65
CA ALA A 118 -17.82 -8.37 -17.70
C ALA A 118 -17.20 -8.15 -16.30
N GLN A 119 -18.01 -8.09 -15.24
CA GLN A 119 -17.52 -8.11 -13.85
C GLN A 119 -16.87 -9.46 -13.47
N LEU A 120 -17.43 -10.58 -13.94
CA LEU A 120 -16.84 -11.91 -13.78
C LEU A 120 -15.48 -12.01 -14.50
N ALA A 121 -15.37 -11.41 -15.68
CA ALA A 121 -14.09 -11.34 -16.39
C ALA A 121 -13.06 -10.53 -15.59
N LEU A 122 -13.46 -9.38 -15.03
CA LEU A 122 -12.58 -8.55 -14.19
C LEU A 122 -12.15 -9.27 -12.91
N SER A 123 -13.08 -9.91 -12.19
CA SER A 123 -12.75 -10.65 -10.96
C SER A 123 -11.81 -11.83 -11.24
N THR A 124 -12.02 -12.53 -12.37
CA THR A 124 -11.14 -13.62 -12.81
C THR A 124 -9.72 -13.10 -13.06
N VAL A 125 -9.57 -11.98 -13.77
CA VAL A 125 -8.25 -11.42 -14.05
C VAL A 125 -7.56 -10.92 -12.78
N VAL A 126 -8.29 -10.25 -11.87
CA VAL A 126 -7.71 -9.81 -10.58
C VAL A 126 -7.26 -11.00 -9.74
N LYS A 127 -8.02 -12.09 -9.74
CA LYS A 127 -7.63 -13.35 -9.10
C LYS A 127 -6.36 -13.94 -9.72
N ASP A 128 -6.23 -13.92 -11.04
CA ASP A 128 -5.02 -14.39 -11.73
C ASP A 128 -3.79 -13.52 -11.41
N LEU A 129 -3.98 -12.19 -11.28
CA LEU A 129 -2.94 -11.28 -10.79
C LEU A 129 -2.52 -11.66 -9.36
N SER A 130 -3.47 -11.78 -8.44
CA SER A 130 -3.24 -12.14 -7.04
C SER A 130 -2.49 -13.47 -6.91
N THR A 131 -2.93 -14.49 -7.66
CA THR A 131 -2.29 -15.82 -7.69
C THR A 131 -0.85 -15.75 -8.21
N SER A 132 -0.63 -14.98 -9.28
CA SER A 132 0.72 -14.80 -9.85
C SER A 132 1.65 -14.07 -8.88
N VAL A 133 1.14 -13.07 -8.16
CA VAL A 133 1.88 -12.34 -7.11
C VAL A 133 2.25 -13.27 -5.96
N ALA A 134 1.31 -14.11 -5.48
CA ALA A 134 1.57 -15.09 -4.43
C ALA A 134 2.65 -16.12 -4.83
N HIS A 135 2.62 -16.60 -6.07
CA HIS A 135 3.69 -17.49 -6.59
C HIS A 135 5.04 -16.78 -6.68
N ALA A 136 5.07 -15.51 -7.09
CA ALA A 136 6.29 -14.73 -7.12
C ALA A 136 6.86 -14.54 -5.70
N GLU A 137 6.00 -14.23 -4.72
CA GLU A 137 6.40 -14.08 -3.32
C GLU A 137 7.01 -15.39 -2.76
N ALA A 138 6.34 -16.53 -3.00
CA ALA A 138 6.85 -17.83 -2.59
C ALA A 138 8.23 -18.11 -3.21
N GLY A 139 8.41 -17.82 -4.50
CA GLY A 139 9.69 -17.94 -5.20
C GLY A 139 10.78 -17.03 -4.62
N LEU A 140 10.44 -15.78 -4.30
CA LEU A 140 11.37 -14.82 -3.68
C LEU A 140 11.85 -15.29 -2.30
N ARG A 141 10.92 -15.78 -1.46
CA ARG A 141 11.23 -16.26 -0.09
C ARG A 141 12.26 -17.38 -0.07
N VAL A 142 12.26 -18.24 -1.09
CA VAL A 142 13.23 -19.35 -1.22
C VAL A 142 14.36 -19.07 -2.22
N GLY A 143 14.41 -17.86 -2.80
CA GLY A 143 15.43 -17.46 -3.77
C GLY A 143 15.35 -18.22 -5.11
N ASN A 144 14.21 -18.82 -5.45
CA ASN A 144 14.06 -19.63 -6.66
C ASN A 144 13.76 -18.74 -7.88
N ARG A 145 14.81 -18.41 -8.64
CA ARG A 145 14.71 -17.57 -9.85
C ARG A 145 13.80 -18.15 -10.93
N ALA A 146 13.77 -19.47 -11.11
CA ALA A 146 12.94 -20.09 -12.14
C ALA A 146 11.45 -19.93 -11.83
N GLU A 147 11.05 -20.12 -10.57
CA GLU A 147 9.68 -19.90 -10.12
C GLU A 147 9.29 -18.42 -10.20
N VAL A 148 10.17 -17.50 -9.78
CA VAL A 148 9.91 -16.05 -9.91
C VAL A 148 9.74 -15.66 -11.38
N GLN A 149 10.58 -16.17 -12.28
CA GLN A 149 10.47 -15.87 -13.71
C GLN A 149 9.18 -16.45 -14.32
N LYS A 150 8.77 -17.65 -13.88
CA LYS A 150 7.49 -18.26 -14.28
C LYS A 150 6.30 -17.41 -13.80
N ALA A 151 6.28 -17.04 -12.53
CA ALA A 151 5.27 -16.17 -11.96
C ALA A 151 5.21 -14.81 -12.67
N GLN A 152 6.36 -14.23 -13.02
CA GLN A 152 6.43 -12.97 -13.76
C GLN A 152 5.80 -13.06 -15.16
N ARG A 153 5.99 -14.18 -15.87
CA ARG A 153 5.32 -14.39 -17.17
C ARG A 153 3.81 -14.44 -17.02
N TYR A 154 3.29 -15.13 -16.01
CA TYR A 154 1.85 -15.16 -15.72
C TYR A 154 1.32 -13.79 -15.31
N LEU A 155 2.04 -13.05 -14.45
CA LEU A 155 1.68 -11.70 -14.06
C LEU A 155 1.55 -10.77 -15.27
N ARG A 156 2.50 -10.80 -16.22
CA ARG A 156 2.41 -10.02 -17.47
C ARG A 156 1.28 -10.46 -18.39
N ALA A 157 0.96 -11.75 -18.42
CA ALA A 157 -0.19 -12.25 -19.17
C ALA A 157 -1.49 -11.72 -18.57
N ALA A 158 -1.65 -11.79 -17.24
CA ALA A 158 -2.80 -11.29 -16.52
C ALA A 158 -2.94 -9.76 -16.65
N LEU A 159 -1.85 -8.99 -16.59
CA LEU A 159 -1.87 -7.54 -16.83
C LEU A 159 -2.39 -7.17 -18.23
N ARG A 160 -2.03 -7.95 -19.26
CA ARG A 160 -2.57 -7.76 -20.62
C ARG A 160 -4.05 -8.13 -20.70
N ALA A 161 -4.45 -9.24 -20.07
CA ALA A 161 -5.85 -9.61 -19.98
C ALA A 161 -6.68 -8.55 -19.24
N MET A 162 -6.10 -7.89 -18.23
CA MET A 162 -6.74 -6.82 -17.48
C MET A 162 -7.03 -5.60 -18.35
N ALA A 163 -6.06 -5.21 -19.19
CA ALA A 163 -6.26 -4.11 -20.14
C ALA A 163 -7.41 -4.40 -21.11
N VAL A 164 -7.52 -5.64 -21.60
CA VAL A 164 -8.62 -6.07 -22.49
C VAL A 164 -9.96 -6.09 -21.75
N ALA A 165 -10.01 -6.67 -20.55
CA ALA A 165 -11.23 -6.73 -19.74
C ALA A 165 -11.73 -5.33 -19.35
N HIS A 166 -10.81 -4.43 -18.97
CA HIS A 166 -11.14 -3.04 -18.66
C HIS A 166 -11.66 -2.29 -19.90
N ALA A 167 -11.04 -2.46 -21.07
CA ALA A 167 -11.52 -1.85 -22.31
C ALA A 167 -12.92 -2.35 -22.70
N LYS A 168 -13.22 -3.62 -22.45
CA LYS A 168 -14.55 -4.20 -22.70
C LYS A 168 -15.61 -3.67 -21.74
N TYR A 169 -15.26 -3.45 -20.46
CA TYR A 169 -16.19 -3.00 -19.44
C TYR A 169 -16.48 -1.49 -19.50
N PHE A 170 -15.46 -0.67 -19.79
CA PHE A 170 -15.54 0.80 -19.78
C PHE A 170 -15.47 1.46 -21.15
N GLY A 171 -15.36 0.67 -22.23
CA GLY A 171 -15.36 1.18 -23.60
C GLY A 171 -16.75 1.67 -24.04
N PRO A 172 -16.82 2.52 -25.09
CA PRO A 172 -18.10 2.89 -25.67
C PRO A 172 -18.82 1.64 -26.18
N MET A 173 -20.11 1.50 -25.89
CA MET A 173 -20.93 0.45 -26.48
C MET A 173 -21.05 0.69 -28.01
N PRO A 174 -21.07 -0.37 -28.83
CA PRO A 174 -21.35 -0.25 -30.26
C PRO A 174 -22.77 0.26 -30.53
#